data_AF-A0A9D7J4D0-F1
#
_entry.id   AF-A0A9D7J4D0-F1
#
_cell.length_a   1.000
_cell.length_b   1.000
_cell.length_c   1.000
_cell.angle_alpha   90.00
_cell.angle_beta   90.00
_cell.angle_gamma   90.00
#
_symmetry.space_group_name_H-M   'P 1'
#
loop_
_entity.id
_entity.type
_entity.pdbx_description
1 polymer ?
#
loop_
_entity_poly.entity_id
_entity_poly.type
_entity_poly.pdbx_seq_one_letter_code
_entity_poly.pdbx_strand_id
1 'polypeptide(L)'
;MSSDTTSADVVALAEQVQERLPEPLPDVTQLWRTLEVLQPGLEQRGWHMNDTQRLALATHLAAAVRRFATGEQVAAIDPVFFSEVSDDAMALAGELLAPIQQTPDIQIEEKFLVAVHLDAAQIS
;
A
#
# COMPACT_ATOMS: atom_id res chain seq x y z
N MET A 1 8.77 -20.76 10.87
CA MET A 1 9.97 -19.90 10.70
C MET A 1 9.65 -18.99 9.54
N SER A 2 9.41 -17.68 9.65
CA SER A 2 9.08 -16.78 10.75
C SER A 2 8.35 -15.63 10.06
N SER A 3 7.11 -15.34 10.41
CA SER A 3 6.35 -14.24 9.78
C SER A 3 5.33 -13.63 10.75
N ASP A 4 5.69 -13.53 12.03
CA ASP A 4 5.10 -12.46 12.84
C ASP A 4 5.82 -11.18 12.42
N THR A 5 5.33 -10.50 11.37
CA THR A 5 5.54 -9.05 11.29
C THR A 5 4.74 -8.50 12.45
N THR A 6 5.41 -8.30 13.58
CA THR A 6 4.76 -7.82 14.79
C THR A 6 4.26 -6.40 14.55
N SER A 7 3.26 -5.96 15.31
CA SER A 7 2.82 -4.55 15.32
C SER A 7 4.01 -3.57 15.42
N ALA A 8 5.10 -3.97 16.10
CA ALA A 8 6.34 -3.20 16.19
C ALA A 8 7.07 -3.03 14.84
N ASP A 9 7.10 -4.04 13.96
CA ASP A 9 7.74 -3.96 12.65
C ASP A 9 6.97 -3.03 11.70
N VAL A 10 5.63 -3.07 11.77
CA VAL A 10 4.76 -2.15 11.03
C VAL A 10 4.99 -0.70 11.47
N VAL A 11 5.04 -0.47 12.79
CA VAL A 11 5.30 0.86 13.35
C VAL A 11 6.68 1.35 12.90
N ALA A 12 7.72 0.52 13.00
CA ALA A 12 9.07 0.89 12.60
C ALA A 12 9.18 1.24 11.10
N LEU A 13 8.52 0.47 10.23
CA LEU A 13 8.48 0.76 8.79
C LEU A 13 7.78 2.10 8.51
N ALA A 14 6.66 2.36 9.17
CA ALA A 14 5.94 3.60 8.99
C ALA A 14 6.69 4.81 9.54
N GLU A 15 7.36 4.67 10.68
CA GLU A 15 8.24 5.71 11.23
C GLU A 15 9.42 5.98 10.29
N GLN A 16 10.05 4.93 9.74
CA GLN A 16 11.10 5.07 8.75
C GLN A 16 10.61 5.82 7.49
N VAL A 17 9.38 5.56 7.04
CA VAL A 17 8.78 6.31 5.92
C VAL A 17 8.52 7.76 6.33
N GLN A 18 7.92 7.99 7.50
CA GLN A 18 7.61 9.31 8.04
C GLN A 18 8.85 10.23 8.07
N GLU A 19 9.99 9.72 8.51
CA GLU A 19 11.26 10.46 8.57
C GLU A 19 11.83 10.85 7.19
N ARG A 20 11.44 10.13 6.14
CA ARG A 20 11.91 10.33 4.76
C ARG A 20 11.01 11.23 3.94
N LEU A 21 9.79 11.50 4.41
CA LEU A 21 8.88 12.39 3.71
C LEU A 21 9.36 13.84 3.82
N PRO A 22 9.23 14.65 2.74
CA PRO A 22 9.56 16.08 2.79
C PRO A 22 8.65 16.85 3.76
N GLU A 23 7.41 16.37 3.93
CA GLU A 23 6.46 16.84 4.93
C GLU A 23 5.91 15.62 5.67
N PRO A 24 5.90 15.61 7.02
CA PRO A 24 5.33 14.50 7.78
C PRO A 24 3.86 14.25 7.44
N LEU A 25 3.38 13.00 7.61
CA LEU A 25 1.94 12.74 7.57
C LEU A 25 1.25 13.44 8.75
N PRO A 26 0.06 14.03 8.53
CA PRO A 26 -0.75 14.58 9.63
C PRO A 26 -1.15 13.53 10.66
N ASP A 27 -1.38 12.29 10.21
CA ASP A 27 -1.73 11.14 11.03
C ASP A 27 -1.02 9.88 10.51
N VAL A 28 0.14 9.57 11.07
CA VAL A 28 0.91 8.37 10.70
C VAL A 28 0.18 7.07 11.06
N THR A 29 -0.82 7.10 11.96
CA THR A 29 -1.58 5.90 12.32
C THR A 29 -2.43 5.37 11.16
N GLN A 30 -2.76 6.21 10.19
CA GLN A 30 -3.41 5.77 8.94
C GLN A 30 -2.47 4.91 8.10
N LEU A 31 -1.17 5.24 8.06
CA LEU A 31 -0.16 4.42 7.42
C LEU A 31 0.03 3.08 8.16
N TRP A 32 -0.08 3.07 9.49
CA TRP A 32 -0.01 1.83 10.27
C TRP A 32 -1.13 0.87 9.89
N ARG A 33 -2.38 1.35 9.87
CA ARG A 33 -3.56 0.51 9.57
C ARG A 33 -3.51 -0.13 8.19
N THR A 34 -3.00 0.59 7.18
CA THR A 34 -2.83 -0.01 5.84
C THR A 34 -1.71 -1.05 5.83
N LEU A 35 -0.58 -0.80 6.52
CA LEU A 35 0.53 -1.75 6.58
C LEU A 35 0.22 -3.01 7.41
N GLU A 36 -0.69 -2.93 8.40
CA GLU A 36 -1.19 -4.10 9.15
C GLU A 36 -1.91 -5.12 8.24
N VAL A 37 -2.49 -4.66 7.13
CA VAL A 37 -3.16 -5.54 6.14
C VAL A 37 -2.16 -6.27 5.25
N LEU A 38 -0.96 -5.71 5.06
CA LEU A 38 0.01 -6.19 4.08
C LEU A 38 0.47 -7.62 4.37
N GLN A 39 0.99 -7.89 5.57
CA GLN A 39 1.59 -9.19 5.86
C GLN A 39 0.57 -10.35 5.77
N PRO A 40 -0.63 -10.26 6.37
CA PRO A 40 -1.66 -11.29 6.18
C PRO A 40 -2.09 -11.45 4.72
N GLY A 41 -2.20 -10.34 3.98
CA GLY A 41 -2.60 -10.34 2.57
C GLY A 41 -1.59 -11.04 1.66
N LEU A 42 -0.29 -10.86 1.92
CA LEU A 42 0.80 -11.57 1.24
C LEU A 42 0.79 -13.06 1.58
N GLU A 43 0.65 -13.42 2.86
CA GLU A 43 0.66 -14.81 3.32
C GLU A 43 -0.49 -15.64 2.73
N GLN A 44 -1.70 -15.07 2.68
CA GLN A 44 -2.87 -15.72 2.07
C GLN A 44 -2.65 -16.10 0.61
N ARG A 45 -1.79 -15.35 -0.10
CA ARG A 45 -1.49 -15.53 -1.52
C ARG A 45 -0.16 -16.26 -1.74
N GLY A 46 0.58 -16.57 -0.68
CA GLY A 46 1.91 -17.19 -0.76
C GLY A 46 2.97 -16.27 -1.38
N TRP A 47 2.81 -14.95 -1.22
CA TRP A 47 3.72 -13.94 -1.79
C TRP A 47 4.74 -13.50 -0.76
N HIS A 48 5.87 -12.98 -1.25
CA HIS A 48 6.92 -12.44 -0.41
C HIS A 48 7.39 -11.09 -0.93
N MET A 49 7.71 -10.20 0.00
CA MET A 49 8.41 -8.96 -0.31
C MET A 49 9.74 -8.95 0.40
N ASN A 50 10.76 -8.36 -0.23
CA ASN A 50 11.97 -7.94 0.47
C ASN A 50 11.79 -6.53 1.06
N ASP A 51 12.76 -6.08 1.85
CA ASP A 51 12.67 -4.80 2.57
C ASP A 51 12.59 -3.60 1.64
N THR A 52 13.22 -3.67 0.46
CA THR A 52 13.15 -2.60 -0.54
C THR A 52 11.76 -2.50 -1.15
N GLN A 53 11.13 -3.63 -1.47
CA GLN A 53 9.76 -3.69 -1.98
C GLN A 53 8.76 -3.19 -0.93
N ARG A 54 8.89 -3.63 0.33
CA ARG A 54 8.05 -3.15 1.45
C ARG A 54 8.18 -1.64 1.64
N LEU A 55 9.40 -1.11 1.62
CA LEU A 55 9.65 0.31 1.77
C LEU A 55 9.06 1.13 0.60
N ALA A 56 9.20 0.65 -0.63
CA ALA A 56 8.65 1.31 -1.80
C ALA A 56 7.11 1.38 -1.74
N LEU A 57 6.46 0.26 -1.39
CA LEU A 57 5.01 0.21 -1.19
C LEU A 57 4.58 1.12 -0.03
N ALA A 58 5.25 1.06 1.12
CA ALA A 58 4.93 1.89 2.28
C ALA A 58 5.06 3.39 1.98
N THR A 59 6.06 3.77 1.18
CA THR A 59 6.23 5.15 0.70
C THR A 59 5.07 5.57 -0.20
N HIS A 60 4.61 4.68 -1.09
CA HIS A 60 3.43 4.91 -1.92
C HIS A 60 2.18 5.10 -1.06
N LEU A 61 1.94 4.20 -0.11
CA LEU A 61 0.79 4.25 0.79
C LEU A 61 0.80 5.53 1.65
N ALA A 62 1.96 6.03 2.05
CA ALA A 62 2.05 7.34 2.71
C ALA A 62 1.58 8.48 1.80
N ALA A 63 1.94 8.46 0.52
CA ALA A 63 1.42 9.43 -0.44
C ALA A 63 -0.11 9.28 -0.65
N ALA A 64 -0.61 8.04 -0.67
CA ALA A 64 -2.04 7.74 -0.75
C ALA A 64 -2.79 8.29 0.47
N VAL A 65 -2.28 8.06 1.69
CA VAL A 65 -2.83 8.60 2.94
C VAL A 65 -3.00 10.11 2.85
N ARG A 66 -1.97 10.82 2.36
CA ARG A 66 -2.04 12.28 2.19
C ARG A 66 -3.14 12.68 1.21
N ARG A 67 -3.20 12.02 0.03
CA ARG A 67 -4.22 12.29 -0.98
C ARG A 67 -5.63 12.08 -0.46
N PHE A 68 -5.89 10.96 0.22
CA PHE A 68 -7.20 10.69 0.81
C PHE A 68 -7.56 11.69 1.92
N ALA A 69 -6.59 12.14 2.71
CA ALA A 69 -6.82 13.15 3.75
C ALA A 69 -7.13 14.54 3.18
N THR A 70 -6.57 14.91 2.02
CA THR A 70 -6.80 16.22 1.38
C THR A 70 -7.91 16.20 0.32
N GLY A 71 -8.39 15.01 -0.06
CA GLY A 71 -9.31 14.83 -1.18
C GLY A 71 -8.66 15.00 -2.55
N GLU A 72 -7.33 15.01 -2.62
CA GLU A 72 -6.61 15.01 -3.89
C GLU A 72 -6.86 13.71 -4.66
N GLN A 73 -6.98 13.85 -5.98
CA GLN A 73 -7.17 12.72 -6.88
C GLN A 73 -5.89 12.44 -7.65
N VAL A 74 -5.64 11.16 -7.91
CA VAL A 74 -4.63 10.75 -8.88
C VAL A 74 -5.07 11.21 -10.27
N ALA A 75 -4.12 11.61 -11.12
CA ALA A 75 -4.41 11.89 -12.51
C ALA A 75 -5.06 10.67 -13.18
N ALA A 76 -6.00 10.92 -14.09
CA ALA A 76 -6.63 9.84 -14.85
C ALA A 76 -5.55 9.00 -15.56
N ILE A 77 -5.63 7.68 -15.39
CA ILE A 77 -4.77 6.71 -16.07
C ILE A 77 -5.60 5.87 -17.03
N ASP A 78 -4.99 5.42 -18.12
CA ASP A 78 -5.62 4.47 -19.02
C ASP A 78 -5.44 3.04 -18.46
N PRO A 79 -6.53 2.32 -18.11
CA PRO A 79 -6.46 0.97 -17.57
C PRO A 79 -5.73 -0.02 -18.49
N VAL A 80 -5.62 0.27 -19.79
CA VAL A 80 -4.89 -0.59 -20.73
C VAL A 80 -3.42 -0.77 -20.34
N PHE A 81 -2.81 0.22 -19.66
CA PHE A 81 -1.43 0.12 -19.19
C PHE A 81 -1.26 -0.86 -18.01
N PHE A 82 -2.36 -1.30 -17.41
CA PHE A 82 -2.37 -2.19 -16.24
C PHE A 82 -3.03 -3.53 -16.56
N SER A 83 -3.23 -3.87 -17.84
CA SER A 83 -3.90 -5.11 -18.26
C SER A 83 -3.17 -6.39 -17.87
N GLU A 84 -1.88 -6.29 -17.52
CA GLU A 84 -1.07 -7.43 -17.07
C GLU A 84 -1.01 -7.55 -15.54
N VAL A 85 -1.51 -6.57 -14.80
CA VAL A 85 -1.57 -6.64 -13.33
C VAL A 85 -2.61 -7.68 -12.92
N SER A 86 -2.23 -8.59 -12.02
CA SER A 86 -3.12 -9.68 -11.63
C SER A 86 -4.35 -9.20 -10.85
N ASP A 87 -5.46 -9.93 -10.99
CA ASP A 87 -6.68 -9.68 -10.21
C ASP A 87 -6.43 -9.80 -8.69
N ASP A 88 -5.54 -10.71 -8.28
CA ASP A 88 -5.16 -10.87 -6.87
C ASP A 88 -4.40 -9.66 -6.33
N ALA A 89 -3.56 -9.03 -7.16
CA ALA A 89 -2.83 -7.81 -6.79
C ALA A 89 -3.79 -6.62 -6.69
N MET A 90 -4.75 -6.53 -7.61
CA MET A 90 -5.82 -5.54 -7.56
C MET A 90 -6.70 -5.72 -6.32
N ALA A 91 -7.00 -6.96 -5.93
CA ALA A 91 -7.76 -7.26 -4.72
C ALA A 91 -7.02 -6.80 -3.46
N LEU A 92 -5.74 -7.20 -3.30
CA LEU A 92 -4.95 -6.79 -2.14
C LEU A 92 -4.69 -5.27 -2.11
N ALA A 93 -4.53 -4.62 -3.27
CA ALA A 93 -4.47 -3.16 -3.33
C ALA A 93 -5.74 -2.51 -2.78
N GLY A 94 -6.91 -3.06 -3.08
CA GLY A 94 -8.18 -2.62 -2.50
C GLY A 94 -8.24 -2.81 -0.99
N GLU A 95 -7.80 -3.97 -0.49
CA GLU A 95 -7.73 -4.26 0.95
C GLU A 95 -6.79 -3.28 1.69
N LEU A 96 -5.63 -2.97 1.12
CA LEU A 96 -4.67 -2.01 1.66
C LEU A 96 -5.24 -0.58 1.73
N LEU A 97 -6.00 -0.16 0.72
CA LEU A 97 -6.54 1.21 0.64
C LEU A 97 -7.82 1.40 1.49
N ALA A 98 -8.56 0.33 1.77
CA ALA A 98 -9.83 0.40 2.50
C ALA A 98 -9.76 1.12 3.87
N PRO A 99 -8.71 0.97 4.70
CA PRO A 99 -8.63 1.64 6.01
C PRO A 99 -8.49 3.17 5.94
N ILE A 100 -8.06 3.72 4.80
CA ILE A 100 -7.73 5.14 4.62
C ILE A 100 -8.68 5.84 3.64
N GLN A 101 -9.54 5.07 2.98
CA GLN A 101 -10.54 5.55 2.05
C GLN A 101 -11.62 6.36 2.79
N GLN A 102 -11.93 7.56 2.29
CA GLN A 102 -12.96 8.45 2.88
C GLN A 102 -14.28 8.49 2.08
N THR A 103 -14.27 8.01 0.84
CA THR A 103 -15.43 7.94 -0.06
C THR A 103 -15.92 6.50 -0.20
N PRO A 104 -17.16 6.23 -0.63
CA PRO A 104 -17.62 4.86 -0.89
C PRO A 104 -16.83 4.15 -2.00
N ASP A 105 -16.38 4.90 -3.00
CA ASP A 105 -15.61 4.39 -4.13
C ASP A 105 -14.11 4.64 -3.92
N ILE A 106 -13.30 3.57 -4.00
CA ILE A 106 -11.84 3.70 -4.01
C ILE A 106 -11.48 4.27 -5.37
N GLN A 107 -10.63 5.30 -5.41
CA GLN A 107 -10.03 5.79 -6.64
C GLN A 107 -9.37 4.61 -7.36
N ILE A 108 -9.95 4.18 -8.49
CA ILE A 108 -9.52 2.97 -9.19
C ILE A 108 -8.07 3.12 -9.68
N GLU A 109 -7.69 4.36 -9.98
CA GLU A 109 -6.35 4.75 -10.36
C GLU A 109 -5.32 4.45 -9.26
N GLU A 110 -5.67 4.75 -8.01
CA GLU A 110 -4.82 4.44 -6.85
C GLU A 110 -4.66 2.92 -6.66
N LYS A 111 -5.75 2.15 -6.88
CA LYS A 111 -5.67 0.67 -6.83
C LYS A 111 -4.67 0.13 -7.84
N PHE A 112 -4.73 0.60 -9.09
CA PHE A 112 -3.79 0.18 -10.13
C PHE A 112 -2.33 0.48 -9.74
N LEU A 113 -2.07 1.68 -9.24
CA LEU A 113 -0.71 2.07 -8.85
C LEU A 113 -0.18 1.26 -7.66
N VAL A 114 -1.00 0.98 -6.66
CA VAL A 114 -0.63 0.10 -5.53
C VAL A 114 -0.44 -1.34 -6.01
N ALA A 115 -1.29 -1.83 -6.90
CA ALA A 115 -1.23 -3.21 -7.38
C ALA A 115 0.07 -3.52 -8.14
N VAL A 116 0.65 -2.56 -8.86
CA VAL A 116 1.98 -2.73 -9.50
C VAL A 116 3.08 -3.07 -8.48
N HIS A 117 3.04 -2.48 -7.29
CA HIS A 117 4.00 -2.82 -6.23
C HIS A 117 3.82 -4.25 -5.71
N LEU A 118 2.57 -4.74 -5.70
CA LEU A 118 2.22 -6.09 -5.25
C LEU A 118 2.53 -7.16 -6.29
N ASP A 119 2.36 -6.84 -7.57
CA ASP A 119 2.66 -7.76 -8.67
C ASP A 119 4.15 -8.15 -8.70
N ALA A 120 5.03 -7.21 -8.34
CA ALA A 120 6.45 -7.48 -8.15
C ALA A 120 6.76 -8.50 -7.02
N ALA A 121 5.82 -8.76 -6.10
CA ALA A 121 5.94 -9.72 -5.00
C ALA A 121 5.45 -11.14 -5.36
N GLN A 122 4.74 -11.29 -6.50
CA GLN A 122 4.31 -12.61 -6.98
C GLN A 122 5.46 -13.44 -7.55
N ILE A 123 6.50 -12.77 -8.07
CA ILE A 123 7.55 -13.39 -8.87
C ILE A 123 8.82 -13.67 -8.04
N SER A 124 8.79 -13.37 -6.74
CA SER A 124 9.96 -13.43 -5.84
C SER A 124 9.98 -14.66 -4.94
#